data_AF-A0A9D9HHJ3-F1
#
_entry.id   AF-A0A9D9HHJ3-F1
#
_cell.length_a   1.000
_cell.length_b   1.000
_cell.length_c   1.000
_cell.angle_alpha   90.00
_cell.angle_beta   90.00
_cell.angle_gamma   90.00
#
_symmetry.space_group_name_H-M   'P 1'
#
loop_
_entity.id
_entity.type
_entity.pdbx_description
1 polymer ?
#
loop_
_entity_poly.entity_id
_entity_poly.type
_entity_poly.pdbx_seq_one_letter_code
_entity_poly.pdbx_strand_id
1 'polypeptide(L)'
;MADTMTKEQRHRCMSLIRGKDTKPELLVRRYLFASGFRFRVNVSSLPGTPDIVLKKYNTVVFVNGCFWHGHYGCRLHTVPKSNTEFWQKKIDRNRRRDAAVAVRLEARGWYVATVWECSLDSRHRERTLSDLKAEIIRNGEKSDKDKESRRLARLVRRQEKAERKSRLDILEKELTRYNVPGSIRQAAISGSDYECDCQMTDTD
;
A
#
# COMPACT_ATOMS: atom_id res chain seq x y z
N MET A 1 37.35 -2.27 -10.00
CA MET A 1 38.30 -2.17 -11.12
C MET A 1 38.55 -0.70 -11.43
N ALA A 2 39.73 -0.36 -11.96
CA ALA A 2 39.95 0.97 -12.56
C ALA A 2 39.06 1.12 -13.79
N ASP A 3 38.77 2.35 -14.19
CA ASP A 3 37.98 2.62 -15.38
C ASP A 3 38.72 2.16 -16.63
N THR A 4 38.17 1.17 -17.34
CA THR A 4 38.76 0.63 -18.57
C THR A 4 38.38 1.44 -19.81
N MET A 5 37.49 2.42 -19.68
CA MET A 5 37.00 3.27 -20.77
C MET A 5 37.67 4.63 -20.76
N THR A 6 37.88 5.20 -21.95
CA THR A 6 38.24 6.62 -22.07
C THR A 6 37.10 7.51 -21.57
N LYS A 7 37.39 8.77 -21.24
CA LYS A 7 36.39 9.74 -20.77
C LYS A 7 35.22 9.89 -21.76
N GLU A 8 35.52 9.91 -23.06
CA GLU A 8 34.53 10.00 -24.14
C GLU A 8 33.68 8.74 -24.26
N GLN A 9 34.30 7.55 -24.17
CA GLN A 9 33.60 6.27 -24.15
C GLN A 9 32.67 6.17 -22.95
N ARG A 10 33.13 6.56 -21.75
CA ARG A 10 32.30 6.61 -20.54
C ARG A 10 31.15 7.59 -20.68
N HIS A 11 31.40 8.79 -21.21
CA HIS A 11 30.35 9.78 -21.45
C HIS A 11 29.26 9.21 -22.38
N ARG A 12 29.65 8.59 -23.50
CA ARG A 12 28.74 7.95 -24.45
C ARG A 12 27.99 6.76 -23.82
N CYS A 13 28.66 5.94 -23.02
CA CYS A 13 27.99 4.85 -22.31
C CYS A 13 26.95 5.37 -21.33
N MET A 14 27.29 6.39 -20.54
CA MET A 14 26.37 7.02 -19.58
C MET A 14 25.16 7.66 -20.28
N SER A 15 25.34 8.26 -21.46
CA SER A 15 24.22 8.86 -22.23
C SER A 15 23.25 7.83 -22.79
N LEU A 16 23.65 6.56 -22.93
CA LEU A 16 22.80 5.47 -23.41
C LEU A 16 21.96 4.83 -22.29
N ILE A 17 22.25 5.14 -21.03
CA ILE A 17 21.53 4.58 -19.87
C ILE A 17 20.17 5.26 -19.79
N ARG A 18 19.14 4.51 -20.18
CA ARG A 18 17.74 4.97 -20.10
C ARG A 18 17.20 4.79 -18.69
N GLY A 19 16.41 5.75 -18.23
CA GLY A 19 15.73 5.69 -16.92
C GLY A 19 14.39 4.95 -16.93
N LYS A 20 13.97 4.40 -18.08
CA LYS A 20 12.72 3.65 -18.26
C LYS A 20 12.87 2.66 -19.41
N ASP A 21 12.03 1.64 -19.44
CA ASP A 21 12.01 0.63 -20.51
C ASP A 21 13.35 -0.11 -20.64
N THR A 22 13.96 -0.37 -19.48
CA THR A 22 15.19 -1.15 -19.43
C THR A 22 14.89 -2.62 -19.79
N LYS A 23 15.92 -3.34 -20.24
CA LYS A 23 15.81 -4.77 -20.57
C LYS A 23 15.19 -5.62 -19.44
N PRO A 24 15.60 -5.49 -18.16
CA PRO A 24 14.98 -6.25 -17.08
C PRO A 24 13.50 -5.88 -16.87
N GLU A 25 13.13 -4.60 -16.96
CA GLU A 25 11.72 -4.19 -16.85
C GLU A 25 10.86 -4.81 -17.95
N LEU A 26 11.32 -4.75 -19.21
CA LEU A 26 10.58 -5.31 -20.35
C LEU A 26 10.41 -6.83 -20.21
N LEU A 27 11.41 -7.52 -19.67
CA LEU A 27 11.35 -8.95 -19.41
C LEU A 27 10.25 -9.30 -18.40
N VAL A 28 10.22 -8.62 -17.25
CA VAL A 28 9.18 -8.82 -16.23
C VAL A 28 7.80 -8.49 -16.79
N ARG A 29 7.67 -7.38 -17.53
CA ARG A 29 6.41 -6.98 -18.17
C ARG A 29 5.88 -8.02 -19.13
N ARG A 30 6.74 -8.57 -20.02
CA ARG A 30 6.35 -9.62 -20.97
C ARG A 30 5.87 -10.87 -20.25
N TYR A 31 6.57 -11.28 -19.19
CA TYR A 31 6.18 -12.45 -18.41
C TYR A 31 4.83 -12.26 -17.70
N LEU A 32 4.63 -11.11 -17.03
CA LEU A 32 3.37 -10.82 -16.34
C LEU A 32 2.20 -10.73 -17.32
N PHE A 33 2.41 -10.13 -18.49
CA PHE A 33 1.38 -10.05 -19.53
C PHE A 33 1.04 -11.44 -20.08
N ALA A 34 2.04 -12.27 -20.40
CA ALA A 34 1.83 -13.65 -20.85
C ALA A 34 1.13 -14.52 -19.78
N SER A 35 1.35 -14.20 -18.50
CA SER A 35 0.67 -14.85 -17.37
C SER A 35 -0.75 -14.34 -17.12
N GLY A 36 -1.28 -13.44 -17.95
CA GLY A 36 -2.65 -12.94 -17.88
C GLY A 36 -2.86 -11.72 -16.95
N PHE A 37 -1.80 -11.15 -16.39
CA PHE A 37 -1.92 -9.98 -15.52
C PHE A 37 -2.13 -8.69 -16.32
N ARG A 38 -3.02 -7.83 -15.82
CA ARG A 38 -3.20 -6.46 -16.32
C ARG A 38 -2.55 -5.49 -15.36
N PHE A 39 -1.65 -4.67 -15.86
CA PHE A 39 -0.89 -3.72 -15.08
C PHE A 39 -0.81 -2.36 -15.78
N ARG A 40 -0.50 -1.33 -14.99
CA ARG A 40 -0.07 -0.02 -15.47
C ARG A 40 1.42 0.11 -15.28
N VAL A 41 2.07 0.93 -16.09
CA VAL A 41 3.51 1.19 -16.02
C VAL A 41 3.78 2.63 -15.66
N ASN A 42 4.91 2.91 -15.01
CA ASN A 42 5.43 4.26 -14.74
C ASN A 42 4.37 5.20 -14.14
N VAL A 43 3.70 4.75 -13.07
CA VAL A 43 2.58 5.49 -12.48
C VAL A 43 3.09 6.61 -11.58
N SER A 44 3.13 7.83 -12.12
CA SER A 44 3.64 9.02 -11.42
C SER A 44 2.79 9.49 -10.24
N SER A 45 1.53 9.05 -10.15
CA SER A 45 0.66 9.38 -9.00
C SER A 45 1.03 8.62 -7.72
N LEU A 46 1.87 7.59 -7.84
CA LEU A 46 2.35 6.81 -6.69
C LEU A 46 3.78 7.26 -6.30
N PRO A 47 4.12 7.20 -4.99
CA PRO A 47 5.45 7.56 -4.53
C PRO A 47 6.52 6.71 -5.23
N GLY A 48 7.57 7.35 -5.73
CA GLY A 48 8.69 6.66 -6.37
C GLY A 48 8.44 6.15 -7.79
N THR A 49 7.28 6.45 -8.39
CA THR A 49 6.92 6.07 -9.77
C THR A 49 7.19 4.59 -10.05
N PRO A 50 6.41 3.66 -9.47
CA PRO A 50 6.67 2.23 -9.63
C PRO A 50 6.64 1.80 -11.10
N ASP A 51 7.53 0.86 -11.45
CA ASP A 51 7.68 0.36 -12.81
C ASP A 51 6.41 -0.36 -13.28
N ILE A 52 5.82 -1.16 -12.38
CA ILE A 52 4.62 -1.96 -12.67
C ILE A 52 3.64 -1.84 -11.49
N VAL A 53 2.38 -1.54 -11.80
CA VAL A 53 1.30 -1.39 -10.82
C VAL A 53 0.14 -2.31 -11.16
N LEU A 54 -0.17 -3.21 -10.24
CA LEU A 54 -1.21 -4.23 -10.33
C LEU A 54 -2.36 -3.87 -9.38
N LYS A 55 -3.25 -2.96 -9.83
CA LYS A 55 -4.33 -2.41 -8.99
C LYS A 55 -5.29 -3.48 -8.45
N LYS A 56 -5.60 -4.52 -9.21
CA LYS A 56 -6.48 -5.61 -8.75
C LYS A 56 -5.90 -6.32 -7.51
N TYR A 57 -4.58 -6.52 -7.51
CA TYR A 57 -3.85 -7.26 -6.50
C TYR A 57 -3.24 -6.35 -5.43
N ASN A 58 -3.55 -5.04 -5.45
CA ASN A 58 -2.93 -4.01 -4.61
C ASN A 58 -1.40 -4.11 -4.55
N THR A 59 -0.74 -4.58 -5.62
CA THR A 59 0.71 -4.83 -5.63
C THR A 59 1.41 -3.86 -6.57
N VAL A 60 2.56 -3.34 -6.14
CA VAL A 60 3.49 -2.57 -6.96
C VAL A 60 4.80 -3.34 -7.06
N VAL A 61 5.40 -3.34 -8.24
CA VAL A 61 6.65 -4.03 -8.51
C VAL A 61 7.70 -3.01 -8.94
N PHE A 62 8.83 -3.02 -8.25
CA PHE A 62 10.04 -2.28 -8.62
C PHE A 62 11.05 -3.23 -9.24
N VAL A 63 11.62 -2.84 -10.38
CA VAL A 63 12.67 -3.59 -11.07
C VAL A 63 13.99 -2.84 -10.90
N ASN A 64 14.73 -3.19 -9.84
CA ASN A 64 15.91 -2.47 -9.42
C ASN A 64 17.17 -3.01 -10.09
N GLY A 65 17.93 -2.11 -10.72
CA GLY A 65 19.30 -2.39 -11.15
C GLY A 65 20.23 -2.59 -9.95
N CYS A 66 20.99 -3.68 -9.91
CA CYS A 66 21.85 -4.02 -8.77
C CYS A 66 22.95 -2.97 -8.54
N PHE A 67 23.48 -2.38 -9.62
CA PHE A 67 24.47 -1.30 -9.52
C PHE A 67 23.91 -0.03 -8.87
N TRP A 68 22.75 0.47 -9.34
CA TRP A 68 22.20 1.77 -8.95
C TRP A 68 21.56 1.81 -7.56
N HIS A 69 21.00 0.68 -7.14
CA HIS A 69 20.27 0.54 -5.87
C HIS A 69 21.08 -0.22 -4.81
N GLY A 70 22.29 -0.67 -5.13
CA GLY A 70 23.20 -1.23 -4.14
C GLY A 70 22.77 -2.58 -3.60
N HIS A 71 22.59 -3.57 -4.48
CA HIS A 71 22.19 -4.91 -4.04
C HIS A 71 23.31 -5.58 -3.21
N TYR A 72 23.00 -5.88 -1.95
CA TYR A 72 23.95 -6.49 -1.01
C TYR A 72 24.37 -7.90 -1.45
N GLY A 73 25.66 -8.21 -1.37
CA GLY A 73 26.20 -9.53 -1.73
C GLY A 73 26.13 -9.88 -3.22
N CYS A 74 25.77 -8.93 -4.09
CA CYS A 74 25.62 -9.17 -5.52
C CYS A 74 26.91 -8.90 -6.30
N ARG A 75 27.31 -9.82 -7.18
CA ARG A 75 28.46 -9.63 -8.08
C ARG A 75 28.31 -8.43 -9.03
N LEU A 76 27.08 -8.11 -9.42
CA LEU A 76 26.79 -6.96 -10.31
C LEU A 76 26.89 -5.62 -9.57
N HIS A 77 26.84 -5.63 -8.24
CA HIS A 77 27.09 -4.45 -7.43
C HIS A 77 28.59 -4.33 -7.14
N THR A 78 29.29 -3.58 -7.97
CA THR A 78 30.70 -3.22 -7.73
C THR A 78 30.83 -1.70 -7.70
N VAL A 79 31.28 -1.16 -6.56
CA VAL A 79 31.56 0.27 -6.45
C VAL A 79 32.78 0.61 -7.31
N PRO A 80 32.70 1.59 -8.22
CA PRO A 80 33.85 2.01 -9.02
C PRO A 80 34.98 2.53 -8.12
N LYS A 81 36.24 2.19 -8.47
CA LYS A 81 37.43 2.73 -7.79
C LYS A 81 37.67 4.21 -8.14
N SER A 82 37.07 4.69 -9.23
CA SER A 82 37.06 6.11 -9.59
C SER A 82 35.86 6.81 -8.95
N ASN A 83 36.11 7.95 -8.30
CA ASN A 83 35.10 8.77 -7.63
C ASN A 83 34.23 7.98 -6.62
N THR A 84 34.88 7.12 -5.83
CA THR A 84 34.23 6.16 -4.93
C THR A 84 33.30 6.84 -3.93
N GLU A 85 33.74 7.95 -3.31
CA GLU A 85 32.93 8.68 -2.33
C GLU A 85 31.61 9.19 -2.92
N PHE A 86 31.65 9.75 -4.14
CA PHE A 86 30.45 10.17 -4.85
C PHE A 86 29.50 9.01 -5.11
N TRP A 87 30.02 7.87 -5.57
CA TRP A 87 29.21 6.69 -5.87
C TRP A 87 28.58 6.09 -4.62
N GLN A 88 29.35 5.98 -3.53
CA GLN A 88 28.81 5.51 -2.24
C GLN A 88 27.69 6.42 -1.76
N LYS A 89 27.93 7.75 -1.69
CA LYS A 89 26.90 8.72 -1.29
C LYS A 89 25.66 8.66 -2.19
N LYS A 90 25.83 8.48 -3.51
CA LYS A 90 24.72 8.37 -4.47
C LYS A 90 23.89 7.10 -4.25
N ILE A 91 24.55 5.96 -4.08
CA ILE A 91 23.89 4.66 -3.88
C ILE A 91 23.17 4.64 -2.53
N ASP A 92 23.79 5.15 -1.46
CA ASP A 92 23.16 5.24 -0.15
C ASP A 92 21.91 6.14 -0.17
N ARG A 93 21.99 7.27 -0.87
CA ARG A 93 20.82 8.14 -1.06
C ARG A 93 19.71 7.43 -1.83
N ASN A 94 20.04 6.62 -2.83
CA ASN A 94 19.05 5.82 -3.55
C ASN A 94 18.40 4.79 -2.63
N ARG A 95 19.18 4.01 -1.89
CA ARG A 95 18.67 3.03 -0.90
C ARG A 95 17.75 3.67 0.13
N ARG A 96 18.12 4.82 0.70
CA ARG A 96 17.27 5.56 1.65
C ARG A 96 15.98 6.02 0.99
N ARG A 97 16.03 6.49 -0.25
CA ARG A 97 14.85 6.89 -1.01
C ARG A 97 13.92 5.70 -1.25
N ASP A 98 14.47 4.56 -1.66
CA ASP A 98 13.70 3.36 -1.97
C ASP A 98 12.99 2.83 -0.72
N ALA A 99 13.68 2.79 0.42
CA ALA A 99 13.08 2.44 1.71
C ALA A 99 11.94 3.40 2.09
N ALA A 100 12.15 4.72 1.97
CA ALA A 100 11.12 5.70 2.25
C ALA A 100 9.92 5.60 1.28
N VAL A 101 10.16 5.24 0.02
CA VAL A 101 9.11 4.98 -0.97
C VAL A 101 8.30 3.75 -0.60
N ALA A 102 8.96 2.65 -0.25
CA ALA A 102 8.30 1.40 0.15
C ALA A 102 7.36 1.62 1.35
N VAL A 103 7.85 2.27 2.41
CA VAL A 103 7.03 2.59 3.60
C VAL A 103 5.82 3.45 3.23
N ARG A 104 5.97 4.46 2.36
CA ARG A 104 4.84 5.29 1.92
C ARG A 104 3.82 4.53 1.08
N LEU A 105 4.24 3.52 0.33
CA LEU A 105 3.35 2.68 -0.46
C LEU A 105 2.58 1.71 0.44
N GLU A 106 3.27 1.08 1.38
CA GLU A 106 2.67 0.19 2.38
C GLU A 106 1.65 0.92 3.25
N ALA A 107 1.97 2.13 3.71
CA ALA A 107 1.04 2.99 4.44
C ALA A 107 -0.23 3.33 3.65
N ARG A 108 -0.15 3.33 2.31
CA ARG A 108 -1.30 3.52 1.41
C ARG A 108 -2.03 2.22 1.08
N GLY A 109 -1.64 1.10 1.69
CA GLY A 109 -2.23 -0.22 1.49
C GLY A 109 -1.80 -0.94 0.22
N TRP A 110 -0.59 -0.61 -0.28
CA TRP A 110 0.04 -1.32 -1.41
C TRP A 110 1.08 -2.32 -0.90
N TYR A 111 1.11 -3.50 -1.51
CA TYR A 111 2.17 -4.48 -1.33
C TYR A 111 3.32 -4.16 -2.27
N VAL A 112 4.55 -4.09 -1.74
CA VAL A 112 5.74 -3.71 -2.51
C VAL A 112 6.60 -4.94 -2.79
N ALA A 113 6.69 -5.33 -4.05
CA ALA A 113 7.59 -6.39 -4.50
C ALA A 113 8.81 -5.78 -5.20
N THR A 114 10.01 -6.23 -4.85
CA THR A 114 11.26 -5.75 -5.47
C THR A 114 11.93 -6.89 -6.23
N VAL A 115 12.12 -6.70 -7.54
CA VAL A 115 12.82 -7.63 -8.41
C VAL A 115 14.17 -7.05 -8.77
N TRP A 116 15.25 -7.76 -8.43
CA TRP A 116 16.61 -7.34 -8.73
C TRP A 116 17.06 -7.84 -10.10
N GLU A 117 17.86 -7.03 -10.81
CA GLU A 117 18.35 -7.40 -12.15
C GLU A 117 19.14 -8.73 -12.15
N CYS A 118 19.90 -9.01 -11.08
CA CYS A 118 20.69 -10.24 -10.97
C CYS A 118 19.83 -11.50 -10.86
N SER A 119 18.60 -11.37 -10.35
CA SER A 119 17.65 -12.47 -10.22
C SER A 119 16.97 -12.79 -11.55
N LEU A 120 17.12 -11.91 -12.55
CA LEU A 120 16.62 -12.08 -13.92
C LEU A 120 17.66 -12.69 -14.87
N ASP A 121 18.84 -13.07 -14.36
CA ASP A 121 19.82 -13.87 -15.09
C ASP A 121 19.23 -15.24 -15.47
N SER A 122 19.68 -15.82 -16.58
CA SER A 122 19.10 -17.04 -17.16
C SER A 122 18.94 -18.19 -16.16
N ARG A 123 19.87 -18.29 -15.20
CA ARG A 123 19.90 -19.31 -14.14
C ARG A 123 18.78 -19.19 -13.10
N HIS A 124 18.33 -17.99 -12.78
CA HIS A 124 17.38 -17.74 -11.68
C HIS A 124 16.05 -17.13 -12.14
N ARG A 125 15.99 -16.70 -13.42
CA ARG A 125 14.87 -15.96 -14.00
C ARG A 125 13.53 -16.65 -13.81
N GLU A 126 13.45 -17.93 -14.17
CA GLU A 126 12.18 -18.66 -14.13
C GLU A 126 11.63 -18.78 -12.71
N ARG A 127 12.48 -19.17 -11.76
CA ARG A 127 12.14 -19.23 -10.34
C ARG A 127 11.67 -17.88 -9.82
N THR A 128 12.46 -16.83 -10.06
CA THR A 128 12.14 -15.46 -9.59
C THR A 128 10.79 -14.97 -10.12
N LEU A 129 10.52 -15.22 -11.41
CA LEU A 129 9.27 -14.80 -12.03
C LEU A 129 8.07 -15.62 -11.52
N SER A 130 8.26 -16.92 -11.27
CA SER A 130 7.25 -17.78 -10.66
C SER A 130 6.93 -17.35 -9.23
N ASP A 131 7.95 -17.07 -8.42
CA ASP A 131 7.83 -16.60 -7.04
C ASP A 131 7.09 -15.25 -7.00
N LEU A 132 7.46 -14.32 -7.88
CA LEU A 132 6.78 -13.04 -8.05
C LEU A 132 5.30 -13.22 -8.41
N LYS A 133 4.99 -14.11 -9.36
CA LYS A 133 3.61 -14.42 -9.74
C LYS A 133 2.81 -14.95 -8.54
N ALA A 134 3.38 -15.88 -7.79
CA ALA A 134 2.72 -16.44 -6.61
C ALA A 134 2.49 -15.37 -5.54
N GLU A 135 3.46 -14.47 -5.34
CA GLU A 135 3.34 -13.34 -4.41
C GLU A 135 2.22 -12.38 -4.81
N ILE A 136 2.13 -11.99 -6.08
CA ILE A 136 1.07 -11.12 -6.60
C ILE A 136 -0.31 -11.72 -6.34
N ILE A 137 -0.47 -13.03 -6.56
CA ILE A 137 -1.75 -13.72 -6.34
C ILE A 137 -2.11 -13.71 -4.85
N ARG A 138 -1.19 -14.10 -3.96
CA ARG A 138 -1.39 -14.06 -2.51
C ARG A 138 -1.77 -12.68 -2.00
N ASN A 139 -1.11 -11.64 -2.51
CA ASN A 139 -1.41 -10.25 -2.16
C ASN A 139 -2.83 -9.85 -2.59
N GLY A 140 -3.27 -10.31 -3.76
CA GLY A 140 -4.65 -10.10 -4.23
C GLY A 140 -5.69 -10.74 -3.32
N GLU A 141 -5.50 -12.00 -2.95
CA GLU A 141 -6.39 -12.72 -2.04
C GLU A 141 -6.51 -12.01 -0.68
N LYS A 142 -5.38 -11.56 -0.13
CA LYS A 142 -5.36 -10.80 1.13
C LYS A 142 -6.10 -9.46 0.98
N SER A 143 -5.83 -8.72 -0.10
CA SER A 143 -6.52 -7.48 -0.42
C SER A 143 -8.03 -7.67 -0.56
N ASP A 144 -8.49 -8.76 -1.16
CA ASP A 144 -9.91 -9.03 -1.35
C ASP A 144 -10.61 -9.39 -0.03
N LYS A 145 -9.96 -10.19 0.84
CA LYS A 145 -10.41 -10.44 2.22
C LYS A 145 -10.52 -9.15 3.04
N ASP A 146 -9.56 -8.24 2.90
CA ASP A 146 -9.57 -6.95 3.59
C ASP A 146 -10.75 -6.08 3.11
N LYS A 147 -11.03 -6.06 1.80
CA LYS A 147 -12.17 -5.32 1.23
C LYS A 147 -13.50 -5.90 1.72
N GLU A 148 -13.61 -7.22 1.75
CA GLU A 148 -14.81 -7.92 2.25
C GLU A 148 -15.07 -7.61 3.72
N SER A 149 -14.04 -7.72 4.56
CA SER A 149 -14.13 -7.38 5.99
C SER A 149 -14.60 -5.93 6.22
N ARG A 150 -14.06 -4.99 5.45
CA ARG A 150 -14.49 -3.57 5.49
C ARG A 150 -15.94 -3.39 5.03
N ARG A 151 -16.37 -4.14 4.00
CA ARG A 151 -17.75 -4.11 3.52
C ARG A 151 -18.71 -4.63 4.57
N LEU A 152 -18.38 -5.76 5.21
CA LEU A 152 -19.17 -6.36 6.28
C LEU A 152 -19.30 -5.43 7.48
N ALA A 153 -18.18 -4.86 7.95
CA ALA A 153 -18.20 -3.89 9.05
C ALA A 153 -19.09 -2.67 8.78
N ARG A 154 -19.14 -2.20 7.52
CA ARG A 154 -20.05 -1.12 7.12
C ARG A 154 -21.52 -1.53 7.14
N LEU A 155 -21.82 -2.78 6.79
CA LEU A 155 -23.19 -3.31 6.82
C LEU A 155 -23.68 -3.46 8.26
N VAL A 156 -22.86 -4.05 9.13
CA VAL A 156 -23.16 -4.20 10.57
C VAL A 156 -23.45 -2.84 11.20
N ARG A 157 -22.56 -1.84 11.01
CA ARG A 157 -22.80 -0.47 11.53
C ARG A 157 -24.09 0.16 11.02
N ARG A 158 -24.49 -0.14 9.78
CA ARG A 158 -25.77 0.35 9.22
C ARG A 158 -26.96 -0.34 9.86
N GLN A 159 -26.88 -1.65 10.09
CA GLN A 159 -27.90 -2.43 10.78
C GLN A 159 -28.06 -1.96 12.22
N GLU A 160 -26.97 -1.89 12.99
CA GLU A 160 -26.97 -1.38 14.38
C GLU A 160 -27.59 0.02 14.48
N LYS A 161 -27.26 0.91 13.52
CA LYS A 161 -27.84 2.25 13.47
C LYS A 161 -29.35 2.22 13.18
N ALA A 162 -29.80 1.33 12.30
CA ALA A 162 -31.22 1.18 11.96
C ALA A 162 -32.01 0.55 13.11
N GLU A 163 -31.47 -0.48 13.76
CA GLU A 163 -32.04 -1.11 14.96
C GLU A 163 -32.14 -0.14 16.11
N ARG A 164 -31.08 0.63 16.38
CA ARG A 164 -31.09 1.69 17.40
C ARG A 164 -32.19 2.71 17.09
N LYS A 165 -32.31 3.15 15.83
CA LYS A 165 -33.37 4.07 15.43
C LYS A 165 -34.76 3.47 15.67
N SER A 166 -35.00 2.24 15.18
CA SER A 166 -36.28 1.54 15.38
C SER A 166 -36.64 1.40 16.86
N ARG A 167 -35.66 1.04 17.71
CA ARG A 167 -35.84 0.94 19.16
C ARG A 167 -36.24 2.27 19.80
N LEU A 168 -35.58 3.36 19.40
CA LEU A 168 -35.93 4.70 19.87
C LEU A 168 -37.33 5.11 19.40
N ASP A 169 -37.69 4.83 18.14
CA ASP A 169 -39.02 5.12 17.58
C ASP A 169 -40.13 4.34 18.33
N ILE A 170 -39.87 3.09 18.73
CA ILE A 170 -40.80 2.28 19.55
C ILE A 170 -40.94 2.91 20.94
N LEU A 171 -39.83 3.22 21.60
CA LEU A 171 -39.81 3.78 22.94
C LEU A 171 -40.52 5.14 23.00
N GLU A 172 -40.33 5.99 21.99
CA GLU A 172 -41.05 7.26 21.85
C GLU A 172 -42.56 7.06 21.72
N LYS A 173 -43.00 6.09 20.91
CA LYS A 173 -44.43 5.76 20.76
C LYS A 173 -45.04 5.25 22.07
N GLU A 174 -44.34 4.40 22.80
CA GLU A 174 -44.80 3.86 24.08
C GLU A 174 -44.92 4.97 25.15
N LEU A 175 -43.88 5.80 25.31
CA LEU A 175 -43.93 6.90 26.28
C LEU A 175 -45.03 7.92 25.95
N THR A 176 -45.28 8.15 24.67
CA THR A 176 -46.40 9.00 24.22
C THR A 176 -47.75 8.37 24.57
N ARG A 177 -47.91 7.05 24.44
CA ARG A 177 -49.14 6.32 24.82
C ARG A 177 -49.46 6.48 26.31
N TYR A 178 -48.45 6.44 27.17
CA TYR A 178 -48.61 6.65 28.62
C TYR A 178 -48.67 8.12 29.04
N ASN A 179 -48.76 9.06 28.08
CA ASN A 179 -48.84 10.50 28.30
C ASN A 179 -47.70 11.06 29.18
N VAL A 180 -46.50 10.45 29.07
CA VAL A 180 -45.34 10.83 29.87
C VAL A 180 -44.90 12.26 29.51
N PRO A 181 -44.66 13.15 30.50
CA PRO A 181 -44.17 14.50 30.25
C PRO A 181 -42.93 14.53 29.36
N GLY A 182 -42.85 15.52 28.46
CA GLY A 182 -41.79 15.59 27.44
C GLY A 182 -40.37 15.61 28.02
N SER A 183 -40.21 16.18 29.21
CA SER A 183 -38.94 16.28 29.92
C SER A 183 -38.38 14.90 30.31
N ILE A 184 -39.23 14.00 30.82
CA ILE A 184 -38.89 12.60 31.15
C ILE A 184 -38.65 11.77 29.87
N ARG A 185 -39.40 12.03 28.79
CA ARG A 185 -39.19 11.34 27.50
C ARG A 185 -37.83 11.62 26.91
N GLN A 186 -37.39 12.88 26.98
CA GLN A 186 -36.12 13.32 26.42
C GLN A 186 -34.92 12.68 27.13
N ALA A 187 -35.02 12.45 28.44
CA ALA A 187 -34.02 11.74 29.21
C ALA A 187 -33.95 10.24 28.91
N ALA A 188 -35.10 9.57 28.82
CA ALA A 188 -35.15 8.16 28.44
C ALA A 188 -34.56 7.89 27.04
N ILE A 189 -34.74 8.82 26.09
CA ILE A 189 -34.20 8.74 24.72
C ILE A 189 -32.71 9.08 24.65
N SER A 190 -32.25 10.05 25.44
CA SER A 190 -30.85 10.49 25.47
C SER A 190 -29.95 9.59 26.33
N GLY A 191 -30.55 8.75 27.19
CA GLY A 191 -29.80 7.88 28.10
C GLY A 191 -29.10 8.64 29.22
N SER A 192 -29.52 9.89 29.49
CA SER A 192 -29.09 10.63 30.67
C SER A 192 -29.98 10.23 31.84
N ASP A 193 -29.37 9.79 32.95
CA ASP A 193 -30.11 9.52 34.18
C ASP A 193 -30.84 10.79 34.63
N TYR A 194 -32.15 10.67 34.84
CA TYR A 194 -32.96 11.74 35.40
C TYR A 194 -32.80 11.71 36.91
N GLU A 195 -32.00 12.62 37.47
CA GLU A 195 -32.12 12.94 38.90
C GLU A 195 -33.45 13.66 39.08
N CYS A 196 -34.46 12.90 39.52
CA CYS A 196 -35.74 13.44 39.90
C CYS A 196 -35.58 14.11 41.27
N ASP A 197 -35.39 15.43 41.27
CA ASP A 197 -35.46 16.26 42.47
C ASP A 197 -36.93 16.37 42.90
N CYS A 198 -37.43 15.33 43.58
CA CYS A 198 -38.71 15.39 44.26
C CYS A 198 -38.54 16.19 45.56
N GLN A 199 -38.59 17.52 45.46
CA GLN A 199 -38.88 18.35 46.63
C GLN A 199 -40.31 18.03 47.08
N MET A 200 -40.42 17.16 48.09
CA MET A 200 -41.60 17.04 48.92
C MET A 200 -41.81 18.38 49.62
N THR A 201 -42.67 19.23 49.07
CA THR A 201 -43.21 20.34 49.84
C THR A 201 -44.28 19.75 50.75
N ASP A 202 -43.87 19.41 51.97
CA ASP A 202 -44.80 19.23 53.08
C ASP A 202 -45.54 20.55 53.31
N THR A 203 -46.83 20.53 53.01
CA THR A 203 -47.78 21.57 53.42
C THR A 203 -48.08 21.40 54.90
N ASP A 204 -47.73 22.41 55.70
CA ASP A 204 -48.33 22.73 57.00
C ASP A 204 -49.15 24.03 56.88
#